data_AF-A0A1H6TB13-F1
#
_entry.id   AF-A0A1H6TB13-F1
#
_cell.length_a   1.000
_cell.length_b   1.000
_cell.length_c   1.000
_cell.angle_alpha   90.00
_cell.angle_beta   90.00
_cell.angle_gamma   90.00
#
_symmetry.space_group_name_H-M   'P 1'
#
loop_
_entity.id
_entity.type
_entity.pdbx_description
1 polymer ?
#
loop_
_entity_poly.entity_id
_entity_poly.type
_entity_poly.pdbx_seq_one_letter_code
_entity_poly.pdbx_strand_id
1 'polypeptide(L)'
;MLVITKNKGYFLIGICLFSLFSCKGEQADSSEDNVTKEIKKTEYIVIHRESTVSTYLVEGVDVEGLYFRGNVKIKGDTGDGYIAKDSLSPKVYIEVRRSQDGGLIGTDTNGKEYQLAFLNEE
;
A
#
# COMPACT_ATOMS: atom_id res chain seq x y z
N MET A 1 37.97 38.58 38.09
CA MET A 1 37.51 37.17 38.14
C MET A 1 36.02 37.16 37.84
N LEU A 2 35.63 36.75 36.64
CA LEU A 2 34.25 36.73 36.18
C LEU A 2 34.05 35.41 35.46
N VAL A 3 33.51 34.44 36.19
CA VAL A 3 33.21 33.10 35.69
C VAL A 3 31.92 33.21 34.88
N ILE A 4 32.05 33.20 33.55
CA ILE A 4 30.91 33.08 32.65
C ILE A 4 30.58 31.59 32.53
N THR A 5 29.55 31.15 33.24
CA THR A 5 28.99 29.81 33.12
C THR A 5 28.23 29.66 31.80
N LYS A 6 28.78 28.85 30.89
CA LYS A 6 28.06 28.35 29.70
C LYS A 6 27.02 27.32 30.15
N ASN A 7 25.76 27.72 30.25
CA ASN A 7 24.66 26.75 30.19
C ASN A 7 23.35 27.42 29.74
N LYS A 8 23.26 27.72 28.43
CA LYS A 8 22.03 28.21 27.77
C LYS A 8 21.75 27.30 26.58
N GLY A 9 21.12 26.17 26.86
CA GLY A 9 20.71 25.21 25.82
C GLY A 9 19.57 24.31 26.28
N TYR A 10 19.49 24.02 27.58
CA TYR A 10 18.51 23.05 28.11
C TYR A 10 17.19 23.67 28.59
N PHE A 11 17.04 24.99 28.59
CA PHE A 11 15.82 25.63 29.11
C PHE A 11 14.63 25.60 28.13
N LEU A 12 14.87 25.34 26.83
CA LEU A 12 13.81 25.33 25.81
C LEU A 12 13.10 23.98 25.65
N ILE A 13 13.65 22.89 26.18
CA ILE A 13 13.06 21.55 26.05
C ILE A 13 11.89 21.34 27.04
N GLY A 14 11.86 22.07 28.15
CA GLY A 14 10.81 21.94 29.17
C GLY A 14 9.44 22.50 28.77
N ILE A 15 9.38 23.46 27.84
CA ILE A 15 8.12 24.13 27.45
C ILE A 15 7.32 23.30 26.43
N CYS A 16 7.98 22.44 25.63
CA CYS A 16 7.30 21.62 24.61
C CYS A 16 6.51 20.42 25.19
N LEU A 17 6.74 20.03 26.45
CA LEU A 17 6.09 18.86 27.05
C LEU A 17 4.72 19.17 27.70
N PHE A 18 4.36 20.45 27.88
CA PHE A 18 3.09 20.83 28.53
C PHE A 18 1.88 20.89 27.58
N SER A 19 2.06 20.81 26.26
CA SER A 19 0.95 20.84 25.30
C SER A 19 0.21 19.50 25.15
N LEU A 20 0.65 18.44 25.84
CA LEU A 20 0.05 17.10 25.75
C LEU A 20 -1.05 16.82 26.80
N PHE A 21 -1.39 17.77 27.68
CA PHE A 21 -2.39 17.59 28.76
C PHE A 21 -3.52 18.62 28.77
N SER A 22 -4.10 18.92 27.61
CA SER A 22 -5.40 19.61 27.53
C SER A 22 -6.45 18.73 26.85
N CYS A 23 -6.73 17.56 27.45
CA CYS A 23 -8.00 16.88 27.24
C CYS A 23 -9.00 17.48 28.23
N LYS A 24 -9.60 18.61 27.84
CA LYS A 24 -10.62 19.31 28.62
C LYS A 24 -11.92 18.52 28.50
N GLY A 25 -12.30 17.84 29.58
CA GLY A 25 -13.65 17.34 29.74
C GLY A 25 -14.58 18.49 30.08
N GLU A 26 -15.61 18.70 29.26
CA GLU A 26 -16.81 19.44 29.62
C GLU A 26 -17.99 18.75 28.93
N GLN A 27 -18.85 18.16 29.76
CA GLN A 27 -20.15 17.62 29.41
C GLN A 27 -21.15 18.79 29.52
N ALA A 28 -21.89 19.09 28.45
CA ALA A 28 -23.14 19.83 28.52
C ALA A 28 -24.02 19.46 27.34
N ASP A 29 -25.23 19.03 27.68
CA ASP A 29 -26.31 18.59 26.81
C ASP A 29 -26.81 19.66 25.81
N SER A 30 -27.59 19.15 24.85
CA SER A 30 -28.55 19.82 23.97
C SER A 30 -28.05 20.28 22.59
N SER A 31 -28.31 19.47 21.56
CA SER A 31 -29.48 19.66 20.69
C SER A 31 -29.45 18.60 19.58
N GLU A 32 -30.57 17.94 19.40
CA GLU A 32 -30.85 17.13 18.22
C GLU A 32 -30.63 17.97 16.97
N ASP A 33 -29.74 17.53 16.09
CA ASP A 33 -29.91 17.77 14.66
C ASP A 33 -29.51 16.50 13.92
N ASN A 34 -30.54 15.69 13.66
CA ASN A 34 -30.48 14.53 12.79
C ASN A 34 -30.17 15.00 11.36
N VAL A 35 -28.90 15.04 11.00
CA VAL A 35 -28.50 14.95 9.59
C VAL A 35 -27.70 13.67 9.42
N THR A 36 -28.45 12.56 9.36
CA THR A 36 -27.97 11.32 8.77
C THR A 36 -27.57 11.64 7.33
N LYS A 37 -26.29 11.93 7.12
CA LYS A 37 -25.70 11.86 5.79
C LYS A 37 -25.80 10.39 5.39
N GLU A 38 -26.83 10.05 4.62
CA GLU A 38 -26.89 8.80 3.87
C GLU A 38 -25.57 8.69 3.09
N ILE A 39 -24.69 7.84 3.60
CA ILE A 39 -23.53 7.39 2.84
C ILE A 39 -24.14 6.57 1.72
N LYS A 40 -24.24 7.17 0.52
CA LYS A 40 -24.66 6.46 -0.69
C LYS A 40 -23.87 5.17 -0.73
N LYS A 41 -24.59 4.05 -0.65
CA LYS A 41 -24.04 2.71 -0.72
C LYS A 41 -23.22 2.64 -2.00
N THR A 42 -21.89 2.59 -1.87
CA THR A 42 -21.00 2.34 -3.00
C THR A 42 -21.43 0.99 -3.57
N GLU A 43 -22.04 1.01 -4.75
CA GLU A 43 -22.34 -0.22 -5.48
C GLU A 43 -21.01 -0.80 -5.92
N TYR A 44 -20.57 -1.84 -5.22
CA TYR A 44 -19.48 -2.68 -5.67
C TYR A 44 -19.94 -3.32 -6.97
N ILE A 45 -19.34 -2.89 -8.08
CA ILE A 45 -19.48 -3.59 -9.36
C ILE A 45 -18.81 -4.94 -9.15
N VAL A 46 -19.63 -5.97 -8.93
CA VAL A 46 -19.17 -7.36 -8.92
C VAL A 46 -18.84 -7.71 -10.36
N ILE A 47 -17.60 -7.47 -10.76
CA ILE A 47 -17.10 -7.93 -12.04
C ILE A 47 -17.15 -9.46 -11.99
N HIS A 48 -17.95 -10.07 -12.88
CA HIS A 48 -18.08 -11.51 -12.97
C HIS A 48 -16.75 -12.06 -13.47
N ARG A 49 -15.88 -12.48 -12.55
CA ARG A 49 -14.52 -12.94 -12.85
C ARG A 49 -14.59 -14.37 -13.35
N GLU A 50 -14.01 -14.60 -14.53
CA GLU A 50 -13.89 -15.93 -15.13
C GLU A 50 -13.30 -16.91 -14.11
N SER A 51 -13.99 -18.02 -13.88
CA SER A 51 -13.59 -19.08 -12.95
C SER A 51 -12.53 -20.01 -13.54
N THR A 52 -12.22 -19.83 -14.83
CA THR A 52 -11.22 -20.56 -15.59
C THR A 52 -9.82 -20.04 -15.30
N VAL A 53 -8.85 -20.95 -15.26
CA VAL A 53 -7.44 -20.59 -15.12
C VAL A 53 -6.95 -20.08 -16.47
N SER A 54 -6.42 -18.85 -16.49
CA SER A 54 -5.88 -18.21 -17.69
C SER A 54 -4.41 -17.87 -17.47
N THR A 55 -3.57 -18.05 -18.49
CA THR A 55 -2.15 -17.66 -18.45
C THR A 55 -1.97 -16.32 -19.14
N TYR A 56 -1.24 -15.42 -18.52
CA TYR A 56 -0.98 -14.08 -19.03
C TYR A 56 0.51 -13.77 -19.00
N LEU A 57 0.97 -13.08 -20.04
CA LEU A 57 2.25 -12.44 -20.04
C LEU A 57 2.15 -11.11 -19.28
N VAL A 58 3.09 -10.86 -18.38
CA VAL A 58 3.10 -9.69 -17.52
C VAL A 58 4.47 -9.04 -17.50
N GLU A 59 4.47 -7.73 -17.29
CA GLU A 59 5.67 -6.94 -17.10
C GLU A 59 5.47 -5.92 -15.99
N GLY A 60 6.57 -5.45 -15.41
CA GLY A 60 6.47 -4.41 -14.39
C GLY A 60 7.78 -4.18 -13.66
N VAL A 61 7.68 -3.56 -12.48
CA VAL A 61 8.85 -3.15 -11.71
C VAL A 61 8.74 -3.57 -10.25
N ASP A 62 9.89 -3.79 -9.62
CA ASP A 62 9.96 -3.91 -8.17
C ASP A 62 10.05 -2.53 -7.48
N VAL A 63 10.12 -2.56 -6.15
CA VAL A 63 10.28 -1.36 -5.30
C VAL A 63 11.57 -0.58 -5.55
N GLU A 64 12.58 -1.19 -6.18
CA GLU A 64 13.86 -0.56 -6.53
C GLU A 64 13.85 -0.01 -7.98
N GLY A 65 12.74 -0.18 -8.70
CA GLY A 65 12.59 0.24 -10.10
C GLY A 65 13.23 -0.72 -11.10
N LEU A 66 13.64 -1.92 -10.68
CA LEU A 66 14.15 -2.94 -11.60
C LEU A 66 12.98 -3.54 -12.38
N TYR A 67 13.13 -3.61 -13.69
CA TYR A 67 12.12 -4.16 -14.59
C TYR A 67 12.18 -5.69 -14.66
N PHE A 68 11.01 -6.31 -14.68
CA PHE A 68 10.83 -7.75 -14.79
C PHE A 68 9.71 -8.09 -15.77
N ARG A 69 9.83 -9.25 -16.41
CA ARG A 69 8.81 -9.80 -17.30
C ARG A 69 8.65 -11.30 -17.06
N GLY A 70 7.45 -11.82 -17.27
CA GLY A 70 7.18 -13.23 -17.04
C GLY A 70 5.77 -13.66 -17.36
N ASN A 71 5.47 -14.93 -17.08
CA ASN A 71 4.15 -15.49 -17.27
C ASN A 71 3.53 -15.83 -15.91
N VAL A 72 2.25 -15.52 -15.76
CA VAL A 72 1.46 -15.80 -14.55
C VAL A 72 0.17 -16.51 -14.93
N LYS A 73 -0.25 -17.45 -14.09
CA LYS A 73 -1.54 -18.12 -14.19
C LYS A 73 -2.46 -17.50 -13.17
N ILE A 74 -3.65 -17.09 -13.58
CA ILE A 74 -4.62 -16.41 -12.71
C ILE A 74 -5.93 -17.18 -12.72
N LYS A 75 -6.54 -17.31 -11.54
CA LYS A 75 -7.88 -17.84 -11.33
C LYS A 75 -8.66 -16.86 -10.48
N GLY A 76 -9.61 -16.14 -11.07
CA GLY A 76 -10.30 -15.05 -10.40
C GLY A 76 -9.37 -13.87 -10.08
N ASP A 77 -8.99 -13.76 -8.81
CA ASP A 77 -8.20 -12.63 -8.27
C ASP A 77 -6.79 -12.95 -7.88
N THR A 78 -6.47 -14.24 -7.77
CA THR A 78 -5.18 -14.71 -7.32
C THR A 78 -4.57 -15.64 -8.36
N GLY A 79 -3.28 -15.85 -8.22
CA GLY A 79 -2.52 -16.65 -9.15
C GLY A 79 -1.08 -16.78 -8.71
N ASP A 80 -0.28 -17.34 -9.60
CA ASP A 80 1.14 -17.53 -9.39
C ASP A 80 1.88 -17.58 -10.73
N GLY A 81 3.19 -17.40 -10.69
CA GLY A 81 4.00 -17.53 -11.89
C GLY A 81 5.47 -17.22 -11.65
N TYR A 82 6.15 -16.95 -12.75
CA TYR A 82 7.58 -16.67 -12.73
C TYR A 82 7.90 -15.45 -13.57
N ILE A 83 8.71 -14.56 -13.00
CA ILE A 83 9.26 -13.37 -13.64
C ILE A 83 10.79 -13.41 -13.64
N ALA A 84 11.42 -12.74 -14.58
CA ALA A 84 12.86 -12.56 -14.63
C ALA A 84 13.20 -11.18 -15.18
N LYS A 85 14.37 -10.66 -14.79
CA LYS A 85 14.87 -9.38 -15.30
C LYS A 85 15.21 -9.45 -16.80
N ASP A 86 15.75 -10.58 -17.22
CA ASP A 86 16.10 -10.90 -18.61
C ASP A 86 16.18 -12.43 -18.80
N SER A 87 16.54 -12.89 -20.00
CA SER A 87 16.64 -14.31 -20.36
C SER A 87 17.78 -15.08 -19.67
N LEU A 88 18.77 -14.37 -19.12
CA LEU A 88 19.94 -14.97 -18.47
C LEU A 88 19.82 -14.96 -16.94
N SER A 89 18.94 -14.11 -16.41
CA SER A 89 18.68 -13.95 -14.99
C SER A 89 17.88 -15.13 -14.42
N PRO A 90 18.12 -15.50 -13.15
CA PRO A 90 17.28 -16.48 -12.46
C PRO A 90 15.81 -16.06 -12.47
N LYS A 91 14.93 -17.05 -12.66
CA LYS A 91 13.49 -16.84 -12.52
C LYS A 91 13.12 -16.71 -11.05
N VAL A 92 12.27 -15.73 -10.75
CA VAL A 92 11.69 -15.48 -9.44
C VAL A 92 10.27 -15.98 -9.45
N TYR A 93 9.95 -16.88 -8.53
CA TYR A 93 8.55 -17.28 -8.28
C TYR A 93 7.82 -16.15 -7.57
N ILE A 94 6.60 -15.86 -8.01
CA ILE A 94 5.73 -14.87 -7.39
C ILE A 94 4.31 -15.43 -7.23
N GLU A 95 3.69 -15.12 -6.08
CA GLU A 95 2.25 -15.18 -5.93
C GLU A 95 1.67 -13.85 -6.40
N VAL A 96 0.60 -13.87 -7.17
CA VAL A 96 -0.02 -12.65 -7.72
C VAL A 96 -1.44 -12.45 -7.21
N ARG A 97 -1.81 -11.19 -7.02
CA ARG A 97 -3.18 -10.75 -6.73
C ARG A 97 -3.56 -9.53 -7.58
N ARG A 98 -4.83 -9.38 -7.93
CA ARG A 98 -5.29 -8.15 -8.62
C ARG A 98 -5.16 -6.92 -7.73
N SER A 99 -4.62 -5.84 -8.30
CA SER A 99 -4.62 -4.52 -7.67
C SER A 99 -6.00 -3.86 -7.76
N GLN A 100 -6.33 -2.98 -6.82
CA GLN A 100 -7.54 -2.14 -6.90
C GLN A 100 -7.46 -1.12 -8.05
N ASP A 101 -6.25 -0.68 -8.39
CA ASP A 101 -6.00 0.35 -9.41
C ASP A 101 -5.99 -0.20 -10.84
N GLY A 102 -6.21 -1.51 -11.00
CA GLY A 102 -6.03 -2.22 -12.27
C GLY A 102 -4.59 -2.70 -12.44
N GLY A 103 -4.42 -4.00 -12.76
CA GLY A 103 -3.12 -4.67 -12.81
C GLY A 103 -2.98 -5.75 -11.74
N LEU A 104 -1.74 -6.10 -11.43
CA LEU A 104 -1.38 -7.19 -10.52
C LEU A 104 -0.28 -6.75 -9.55
N ILE A 105 -0.36 -7.25 -8.34
CA ILE A 105 0.72 -7.18 -7.36
C ILE A 105 1.27 -8.60 -7.22
N GLY A 106 2.55 -8.77 -7.56
CA GLY A 106 3.31 -9.98 -7.32
C GLY A 106 4.10 -9.90 -6.01
N THR A 107 4.24 -11.01 -5.30
CA THR A 107 5.07 -11.12 -4.08
C THR A 107 5.94 -12.36 -4.17
N ASP A 108 7.26 -12.22 -4.03
CA ASP A 108 8.17 -13.38 -4.01
C ASP A 108 8.19 -14.07 -2.64
N THR A 109 8.96 -15.16 -2.55
CA THR A 109 9.13 -15.92 -1.29
C THR A 109 9.83 -15.14 -0.18
N ASN A 110 10.45 -14.00 -0.50
CA ASN A 110 11.13 -13.12 0.46
C ASN A 110 10.24 -11.94 0.88
N GLY A 111 9.01 -11.84 0.36
CA GLY A 111 8.10 -10.72 0.61
C GLY A 111 8.39 -9.48 -0.24
N LYS A 112 9.25 -9.56 -1.25
CA LYS A 112 9.49 -8.46 -2.20
C LYS A 112 8.28 -8.33 -3.11
N GLU A 113 7.75 -7.12 -3.22
CA GLU A 113 6.59 -6.81 -4.06
C GLU A 113 6.99 -6.29 -5.45
N TYR A 114 6.16 -6.63 -6.43
CA TYR A 114 6.30 -6.28 -7.85
C TYR A 114 4.97 -5.72 -8.34
N GLN A 115 4.99 -4.53 -8.93
CA GLN A 115 3.83 -3.92 -9.58
C GLN A 115 3.83 -4.34 -11.04
N LEU A 116 2.84 -5.13 -11.44
CA LEU A 116 2.79 -5.83 -12.72
C LEU A 116 1.55 -5.44 -13.53
N ALA A 117 1.72 -5.32 -14.84
CA ALA A 117 0.67 -5.07 -15.82
C ALA A 117 0.58 -6.22 -16.82
N PHE A 118 -0.61 -6.44 -17.35
CA PHE A 118 -0.83 -7.38 -18.45
C PHE A 118 -0.23 -6.81 -19.74
N LEU A 119 0.57 -7.60 -20.43
CA LEU A 119 0.93 -7.31 -21.81
C LEU A 119 -0.22 -7.77 -22.70
N ASN A 120 -0.84 -6.84 -23.42
CA ASN A 120 -1.76 -7.20 -24.49
C ASN A 120 -0.94 -7.76 -25.66
N GLU A 121 -1.34 -8.91 -26.19
CA GLU A 121 -0.94 -9.32 -27.53
C GLU A 121 -1.76 -8.46 -28.52
N GLU A 122 -1.09 -7.63 -29.32
CA GLU A 122 -1.70 -6.86 -30.42
C GLU A 122 -2.28 -7.78 -31.52
#